data_AF-A0AAT9RTD1-F1
#
_entry.id   AF-A0AAT9RTD1-F1
#
_cell.length_a   1.000
_cell.length_b   1.000
_cell.length_c   1.000
_cell.angle_alpha   90.00
_cell.angle_beta   90.00
_cell.angle_gamma   90.00
#
_symmetry.space_group_name_H-M   'P 1'
#
loop_
_entity.id
_entity.type
_entity.pdbx_description
1 polymer ?
#
loop_
_entity_poly.entity_id
_entity_poly.type
_entity_poly.pdbx_seq_one_letter_code
_entity_poly.pdbx_strand_id
1 'polypeptide(L)'
;MSGGSLAYRQYEKLRVNRARQLAKMRARLTELGDDRGLRELDTMMAEFGATGPQFPDDPVGEGLTEMVGNVKDALADLGASRTALDDVWAVALNRDTFSARMTRFTDDSGLVTVSDATVSLCGLYAQALGLAGQRGPETQVLTGLLRYYTTQQRVFGLAGKMEIRLEPMATQYAILLQYMSAQFVLAHELAHYVLGHASSVSAFAPDEYLPVCSESHQLEAEADLHALRAVRRACERLFDDLPSASEQAALGAVGAAIGMLAVHVTERALFVRRGASHPPARQRAAALLREMNPEERKLAQEALDLALDATEAASGTGAGAVSFTSEMFGSAPIHTPLDPSYLRTTEVCDAIQCRSRDWYVSLFDQAAGELGLPWLADGARLAAEDDPAGALRTWGVPKGNIGALCDPQQPLTFYALYLKLRAAFTAGGMQASHLLTYALAAATLVGEPLGGETGQTTADRA
;
A
#
# COMPACT_ATOMS: atom_id res chain seq x y z
N MET A 1 33.40 -12.51 16.84
CA MET A 1 32.30 -11.76 16.22
C MET A 1 31.14 -12.73 16.07
N SER A 2 30.12 -12.65 16.93
CA SER A 2 28.91 -13.46 16.79
C SER A 2 28.21 -13.02 15.51
N GLY A 3 28.38 -13.77 14.43
CA GLY A 3 27.68 -13.50 13.19
C GLY A 3 26.19 -13.64 13.46
N GLY A 4 25.46 -12.52 13.54
CA GLY A 4 24.01 -12.54 13.74
C GLY A 4 23.31 -13.36 12.65
N SER A 5 22.06 -13.72 12.90
CA SER A 5 21.23 -14.49 11.97
C SER A 5 21.19 -13.85 10.57
N LEU A 6 20.87 -14.64 9.55
CA LEU A 6 20.72 -14.16 8.18
C LEU A 6 19.66 -13.06 8.11
N ALA A 7 18.54 -13.21 8.81
CA ALA A 7 17.51 -12.19 8.93
C ALA A 7 18.05 -10.88 9.52
N TYR A 8 18.81 -10.94 10.63
CA TYR A 8 19.38 -9.74 11.25
C TYR A 8 20.36 -9.01 10.31
N ARG A 9 21.21 -9.77 9.61
CA ARG A 9 22.12 -9.20 8.61
C ARG A 9 21.39 -8.52 7.46
N GLN A 10 20.25 -9.06 7.05
CA GLN A 10 19.42 -8.46 6.01
C GLN A 10 18.63 -7.26 6.52
N TYR A 11 18.11 -7.32 7.75
CA TYR A 11 17.50 -6.20 8.47
C TYR A 11 18.44 -4.98 8.49
N GLU A 12 19.69 -5.14 8.92
CA GLU A 12 20.67 -4.04 9.00
C GLU A 12 20.96 -3.40 7.63
N LYS A 13 20.95 -4.19 6.54
CA LYS A 13 21.14 -3.68 5.17
C LYS A 13 19.94 -2.90 4.66
N LEU A 14 18.73 -3.29 5.05
CA LEU A 14 17.48 -2.71 4.58
C LEU A 14 17.01 -1.54 5.44
N ARG A 15 17.50 -1.43 6.69
CA ARG A 15 17.13 -0.37 7.61
C ARG A 15 17.36 1.01 6.98
N VAL A 16 16.31 1.80 6.94
CA VAL A 16 16.34 3.15 6.37
C VAL A 16 17.05 4.08 7.34
N ASN A 17 18.01 4.87 6.84
CA ASN A 17 18.60 5.95 7.63
C ASN A 17 17.64 7.14 7.66
N ARG A 18 16.76 7.19 8.68
CA ARG A 18 15.73 8.23 8.82
C ARG A 18 16.29 9.62 9.09
N ALA A 19 17.37 9.75 9.86
CA ALA A 19 18.07 11.03 10.03
C ALA A 19 18.50 11.62 8.67
N ARG A 20 19.06 10.80 7.78
CA ARG A 20 19.41 11.22 6.42
C ARG A 20 18.17 11.56 5.58
N GLN A 21 17.07 10.82 5.74
CA GLN A 21 15.81 11.12 5.06
C GLN A 21 15.25 12.47 5.52
N LEU A 22 15.20 12.73 6.82
CA LEU A 22 14.76 13.99 7.42
C LEU A 22 15.64 15.16 6.95
N ALA A 23 16.96 14.99 6.95
CA ALA A 23 17.89 16.01 6.44
C ALA A 23 17.63 16.34 4.96
N LYS A 24 17.34 15.33 4.13
CA LYS A 24 16.95 15.54 2.72
C LYS A 24 15.61 16.27 2.60
N MET A 25 14.62 15.93 3.43
CA MET A 25 13.31 16.60 3.45
C MET A 25 13.47 18.08 3.83
N ARG A 26 14.22 18.39 4.88
CA ARG A 26 14.53 19.76 5.29
C ARG A 26 15.24 20.54 4.19
N ALA A 27 16.30 19.97 3.61
CA ALA A 27 17.03 20.60 2.51
C ALA A 27 16.10 20.89 1.32
N ARG A 28 15.19 19.95 1.00
CA ARG A 28 14.22 20.13 -0.07
C ARG A 28 13.21 21.24 0.22
N LEU A 29 12.69 21.32 1.44
CA LEU A 29 11.77 22.39 1.85
C LEU A 29 12.47 23.76 1.77
N THR A 30 13.74 23.84 2.19
CA THR A 30 14.55 25.05 2.05
C THR A 30 14.79 25.44 0.59
N GLU A 31 15.13 24.49 -0.30
CA GLU A 31 15.29 24.73 -1.74
C GLU A 31 14.01 25.27 -2.38
N LEU A 32 12.85 24.83 -1.90
CA LEU A 32 11.53 25.27 -2.38
C LEU A 32 11.09 26.61 -1.76
N GLY A 33 11.80 27.12 -0.75
CA GLY A 33 11.37 28.30 0.02
C GLY A 33 10.12 28.06 0.87
N ASP A 34 9.82 26.80 1.23
CA ASP A 34 8.64 26.44 2.02
C ASP A 34 8.93 26.53 3.53
N ASP A 35 9.01 27.76 4.03
CA ASP A 35 9.26 28.04 5.44
C ASP A 35 8.16 27.48 6.36
N ARG A 36 6.94 27.34 5.84
CA ARG A 36 5.82 26.80 6.63
C ARG A 36 5.98 25.30 6.81
N GLY A 37 6.21 24.55 5.72
CA GLY A 37 6.44 23.12 5.78
C GLY A 37 7.66 22.77 6.64
N LEU A 38 8.70 23.61 6.61
CA LEU A 38 9.87 23.43 7.48
C LEU A 38 9.50 23.55 8.98
N ARG A 39 8.72 24.58 9.36
CA ARG A 39 8.24 24.74 10.76
C ARG A 39 7.32 23.62 11.20
N GLU A 40 6.43 23.16 10.32
CA GLU A 40 5.54 22.02 10.60
C GLU A 40 6.37 20.74 10.83
N LEU A 41 7.34 20.46 9.96
CA LEU A 41 8.25 19.32 10.11
C LEU A 41 9.09 19.40 11.40
N ASP A 42 9.60 20.59 11.75
CA ASP A 42 10.33 20.80 13.00
C ASP A 42 9.44 20.58 14.23
N THR A 43 8.20 21.02 14.19
CA THR A 43 7.22 20.82 15.27
C THR A 43 6.90 19.34 15.46
N MET A 44 6.61 18.62 14.36
CA MET A 44 6.37 17.18 14.42
C MET A 44 7.58 16.43 15.00
N MET A 45 8.80 16.79 14.60
CA MET A 45 10.00 16.17 15.14
C MET A 45 10.23 16.48 16.62
N ALA A 46 9.88 17.69 17.07
CA ALA A 46 9.95 18.06 18.47
C ALA A 46 8.93 17.27 19.32
N GLU A 47 7.72 17.07 18.79
CA GLU A 47 6.68 16.23 19.42
C GLU A 47 7.15 14.78 19.56
N PHE A 48 7.72 14.19 18.50
CA PHE A 48 8.34 12.85 18.58
C PHE A 48 9.49 12.78 19.61
N GLY A 49 10.35 13.80 19.65
CA GLY A 49 11.44 13.88 20.62
C GLY A 49 10.96 14.03 22.07
N ALA A 50 9.77 14.60 22.28
CA ALA A 50 9.17 14.75 23.61
C ALA A 50 8.57 13.44 24.14
N THR A 51 8.18 12.51 23.26
CA THR A 51 7.57 11.23 23.64
C THR A 51 8.57 10.16 24.10
N GLY A 52 9.88 10.35 23.91
CA GLY A 52 10.88 9.41 24.42
C GLY A 52 12.33 9.74 24.03
N PRO A 53 13.32 9.57 24.94
CA PRO A 53 14.71 9.95 24.69
C PRO A 53 15.57 8.86 24.00
N GLN A 54 15.02 7.71 23.62
CA GLN A 54 15.86 6.55 23.28
C GLN A 54 16.50 6.63 21.89
N PHE A 55 15.82 7.14 20.87
CA PHE A 55 16.37 7.31 19.52
C PHE A 55 15.77 8.53 18.77
N PRO A 56 16.21 9.76 19.07
CA PRO A 56 15.67 10.99 18.44
C PRO A 56 15.79 11.02 16.91
N ASP A 57 16.65 10.17 16.35
CA ASP A 57 16.98 10.11 14.93
C ASP A 57 16.10 9.15 14.10
N ASP A 58 15.34 8.24 14.73
CA ASP A 58 14.49 7.23 14.05
C ASP A 58 13.22 6.83 14.86
N PRO A 59 12.29 7.76 15.10
CA PRO A 59 11.05 7.46 15.84
C PRO A 59 10.15 6.44 15.14
N VAL A 60 10.23 6.34 13.80
CA VAL A 60 9.46 5.36 13.02
C VAL A 60 10.00 3.95 13.24
N GLY A 61 11.33 3.78 13.24
CA GLY A 61 11.99 2.51 13.52
C GLY A 61 11.76 2.04 14.95
N GLU A 62 11.75 2.95 15.93
CA GLU A 62 11.34 2.66 17.31
C GLU A 62 9.91 2.16 17.39
N GLY A 63 8.95 2.93 16.86
CA GLY A 63 7.54 2.56 16.88
C GLY A 63 7.30 1.21 16.20
N LEU A 64 8.01 0.91 15.10
CA LEU A 64 7.96 -0.41 14.48
C LEU A 64 8.53 -1.50 15.39
N THR A 65 9.67 -1.26 16.02
CA THR A 65 10.31 -2.23 16.93
C THR A 65 9.40 -2.53 18.12
N GLU A 66 8.76 -1.51 18.68
CA GLU A 66 7.77 -1.65 19.75
C GLU A 66 6.55 -2.46 19.28
N MET A 67 5.96 -2.10 18.14
CA MET A 67 4.82 -2.83 17.57
C MET A 67 5.15 -4.32 17.36
N VAL A 68 6.33 -4.62 16.82
CA VAL A 68 6.80 -5.99 16.59
C VAL A 68 7.01 -6.72 17.92
N GLY A 69 7.61 -6.06 18.91
CA GLY A 69 7.78 -6.62 20.26
C GLY A 69 6.43 -7.01 20.87
N ASN A 70 5.46 -6.11 20.81
CA ASN A 70 4.10 -6.34 21.32
C ASN A 70 3.39 -7.49 20.60
N VAL A 71 3.55 -7.59 19.27
CA VAL A 71 2.99 -8.71 18.50
C VAL A 71 3.68 -10.03 18.83
N LYS A 72 5.01 -10.06 19.00
CA LYS A 72 5.75 -11.26 19.41
C LYS A 72 5.35 -11.73 20.80
N ASP A 73 5.21 -10.81 21.76
CA ASP A 73 4.69 -11.10 23.09
C ASP A 73 3.29 -11.73 23.01
N ALA A 74 2.40 -11.13 22.24
CA ALA A 74 1.05 -11.63 22.04
C ALA A 74 1.02 -13.01 21.38
N LEU A 75 1.86 -13.26 20.37
CA LEU A 75 1.98 -14.57 19.73
C LEU A 75 2.54 -15.63 20.68
N ALA A 76 3.51 -15.27 21.54
CA ALA A 76 4.03 -16.16 22.56
C ALA A 76 2.96 -16.53 23.61
N ASP A 77 2.13 -15.56 24.02
CA ASP A 77 0.97 -15.80 24.90
C ASP A 77 -0.06 -16.75 24.26
N LEU A 78 -0.11 -16.79 22.92
CA LEU A 78 -0.95 -17.71 22.14
C LEU A 78 -0.28 -19.08 21.87
N GLY A 79 0.89 -19.33 22.46
CA GLY A 79 1.59 -20.61 22.41
C GLY A 79 2.71 -20.72 21.37
N ALA A 80 3.05 -19.64 20.67
CA ALA A 80 4.21 -19.63 19.77
C ALA A 80 5.53 -19.72 20.56
N SER A 81 6.55 -20.34 19.95
CA SER A 81 7.88 -20.44 20.57
C SER A 81 8.55 -19.07 20.67
N ARG A 82 8.78 -18.58 21.89
CA ARG A 82 9.47 -17.30 22.11
C ARG A 82 10.85 -17.28 21.48
N THR A 83 11.62 -18.35 21.65
CA THR A 83 12.97 -18.47 21.07
C THR A 83 12.95 -18.36 19.54
N ALA A 84 11.95 -18.96 18.88
CA ALA A 84 11.82 -18.83 17.42
C ALA A 84 11.44 -17.40 17.01
N LEU A 85 10.53 -16.76 17.74
CA LEU A 85 10.12 -15.37 17.50
C LEU A 85 11.25 -14.37 17.74
N ASP A 86 12.15 -14.62 18.69
CA ASP A 86 13.31 -13.75 18.96
C ASP A 86 14.24 -13.65 17.73
N ASP A 87 14.28 -14.69 16.87
CA ASP A 87 15.05 -14.72 15.62
C ASP A 87 14.30 -14.14 14.41
N VAL A 88 13.08 -13.64 14.59
CA VAL A 88 12.34 -12.92 13.53
C VAL A 88 12.54 -11.41 13.66
N TRP A 89 12.90 -10.74 12.58
CA TRP A 89 13.09 -9.30 12.53
C TRP A 89 12.02 -8.66 11.66
N ALA A 90 11.73 -7.37 11.85
CA ALA A 90 10.86 -6.63 10.95
C ALA A 90 11.52 -5.32 10.54
N VAL A 91 11.34 -4.91 9.29
CA VAL A 91 11.86 -3.65 8.76
C VAL A 91 10.83 -2.96 7.89
N ALA A 92 10.68 -1.65 8.10
CA ALA A 92 9.90 -0.79 7.22
C ALA A 92 10.78 -0.27 6.08
N LEU A 93 10.32 -0.45 4.85
CA LEU A 93 11.02 -0.03 3.64
C LEU A 93 10.49 1.33 3.18
N ASN A 94 11.41 2.23 2.84
CA ASN A 94 11.11 3.46 2.11
C ASN A 94 10.94 3.18 0.60
N ARG A 95 10.04 2.24 0.29
CA ARG A 95 9.65 1.84 -1.08
C ARG A 95 8.13 1.80 -1.12
N ASP A 96 7.53 2.70 -1.88
CA ASP A 96 6.07 2.90 -1.90
C ASP A 96 5.30 1.85 -2.70
N THR A 97 6.00 0.96 -3.40
CA THR A 97 5.41 -0.06 -4.28
C THR A 97 5.80 -1.46 -3.81
N PHE A 98 5.48 -1.76 -2.55
CA PHE A 98 5.86 -2.99 -1.89
C PHE A 98 4.72 -3.46 -0.97
N SER A 99 4.27 -4.71 -1.13
CA SER A 99 3.33 -5.35 -0.19
C SER A 99 4.09 -5.95 0.98
N ALA A 100 3.45 -6.05 2.14
CA ALA A 100 4.05 -6.73 3.28
C ALA A 100 4.40 -8.19 2.92
N ARG A 101 5.50 -8.71 3.47
CA ARG A 101 5.88 -10.11 3.28
C ARG A 101 6.76 -10.62 4.41
N MET A 102 6.66 -11.93 4.64
CA MET A 102 7.56 -12.71 5.48
C MET A 102 8.57 -13.51 4.63
N THR A 103 9.86 -13.38 4.95
CA THR A 103 10.95 -14.16 4.34
C THR A 103 11.61 -15.05 5.38
N ARG A 104 11.57 -16.37 5.19
CA ARG A 104 12.32 -17.33 6.01
C ARG A 104 13.68 -17.64 5.40
N PHE A 105 14.71 -17.70 6.23
CA PHE A 105 16.09 -17.99 5.83
C PHE A 105 16.49 -19.44 6.15
N THR A 106 17.64 -19.86 5.63
CA THR A 106 18.17 -21.22 5.79
C THR A 106 18.67 -21.53 7.20
N ASP A 107 18.86 -20.53 8.05
CA ASP A 107 19.17 -20.67 9.49
C ASP A 107 17.91 -20.57 10.36
N ASP A 108 16.72 -20.79 9.77
CA ASP A 108 15.39 -20.66 10.37
C ASP A 108 15.02 -19.27 10.89
N SER A 109 15.90 -18.28 10.78
CA SER A 109 15.55 -16.89 11.09
C SER A 109 14.55 -16.32 10.09
N GLY A 110 13.85 -15.26 10.50
CA GLY A 110 12.78 -14.67 9.72
C GLY A 110 12.92 -13.16 9.53
N LEU A 111 12.51 -12.63 8.38
CA LEU A 111 12.42 -11.19 8.15
C LEU A 111 11.06 -10.81 7.59
N VAL A 112 10.31 -10.05 8.38
CA VAL A 112 9.13 -9.31 7.93
C VAL A 112 9.59 -8.01 7.27
N THR A 113 9.12 -7.75 6.07
CA THR A 113 9.31 -6.46 5.40
C THR A 113 7.94 -5.85 5.17
N VAL A 114 7.77 -4.58 5.54
CA VAL A 114 6.55 -3.80 5.33
C VAL A 114 6.90 -2.48 4.66
N SER A 115 6.02 -1.91 3.84
CA SER A 115 6.24 -0.57 3.29
C SER A 115 5.78 0.50 4.26
N ASP A 116 6.51 1.63 4.33
CA ASP A 116 6.02 2.86 4.98
C ASP A 116 4.66 3.30 4.41
N ALA A 117 4.42 2.99 3.14
CA ALA A 117 3.16 3.27 2.47
C ALA A 117 1.99 2.48 3.07
N THR A 118 2.17 1.18 3.30
CA THR A 118 1.14 0.33 3.91
C THR A 118 0.78 0.83 5.32
N VAL A 119 1.80 1.18 6.13
CA VAL A 119 1.57 1.77 7.46
C VAL A 119 0.88 3.13 7.37
N SER A 120 1.20 3.93 6.34
CA SER A 120 0.53 5.20 6.09
C SER A 120 -0.94 5.04 5.70
N LEU A 121 -1.27 4.00 4.93
CA LEU A 121 -2.65 3.62 4.61
C LEU A 121 -3.44 3.22 5.84
N CYS A 122 -2.86 2.45 6.77
CA CYS A 122 -3.48 2.14 8.06
C CYS A 122 -3.93 3.43 8.77
N GLY A 123 -3.07 4.45 8.79
CA GLY A 123 -3.39 5.77 9.35
C GLY A 123 -4.51 6.49 8.59
N LEU A 124 -4.52 6.43 7.25
CA LEU A 124 -5.54 7.08 6.43
C LEU A 124 -6.94 6.51 6.69
N TYR A 125 -7.07 5.18 6.73
CA TYR A 125 -8.33 4.53 7.09
C TYR A 125 -8.76 4.87 8.52
N ALA A 126 -7.83 4.81 9.47
CA ALA A 126 -8.12 5.11 10.86
C ALA A 126 -8.64 6.56 11.03
N GLN A 127 -8.03 7.52 10.33
CA GLN A 127 -8.50 8.90 10.31
C GLN A 127 -9.88 9.04 9.67
N ALA A 128 -10.15 8.35 8.57
CA ALA A 128 -11.45 8.39 7.91
C ALA A 128 -12.56 7.78 8.78
N LEU A 129 -12.28 6.72 9.54
CA LEU A 129 -13.21 6.17 10.51
C LEU A 129 -13.40 7.10 11.72
N GLY A 130 -12.34 7.78 12.17
CA GLY A 130 -12.45 8.85 13.17
C GLY A 130 -13.38 9.97 12.71
N LEU A 131 -13.26 10.40 11.45
CA LEU A 131 -14.17 11.38 10.84
C LEU A 131 -15.61 10.86 10.77
N ALA A 132 -15.78 9.59 10.39
CA ALA A 132 -17.09 8.96 10.32
C ALA A 132 -17.78 8.90 11.69
N GLY A 133 -17.01 8.71 12.77
CA GLY A 133 -17.53 8.80 14.14
C GLY A 133 -18.02 10.21 14.52
N GLN A 134 -17.45 11.27 13.94
CA GLN A 134 -17.84 12.66 14.21
C GLN A 134 -19.03 13.13 13.38
N ARG A 135 -19.07 12.74 12.11
CA ARG A 135 -19.98 13.33 11.11
C ARG A 135 -20.95 12.33 10.49
N GLY A 136 -20.79 11.05 10.80
CA GLY A 136 -21.46 9.95 10.11
C GLY A 136 -20.64 9.40 8.94
N PRO A 137 -21.03 8.24 8.39
CA PRO A 137 -20.29 7.56 7.31
C PRO A 137 -20.26 8.39 6.02
N GLU A 138 -19.06 8.72 5.54
CA GLU A 138 -18.81 9.45 4.30
C GLU A 138 -17.95 8.61 3.32
N THR A 139 -18.50 7.52 2.77
CA THR A 139 -17.79 6.58 1.86
C THR A 139 -17.09 7.27 0.69
N GLN A 140 -17.69 8.35 0.16
CA GLN A 140 -17.12 9.12 -0.94
C GLN A 140 -15.81 9.83 -0.54
N VAL A 141 -15.70 10.33 0.69
CA VAL A 141 -14.47 10.98 1.19
C VAL A 141 -13.34 9.98 1.27
N LEU A 142 -13.58 8.81 1.88
CA LEU A 142 -12.57 7.75 1.94
C LEU A 142 -12.18 7.27 0.54
N THR A 143 -13.15 7.12 -0.37
CA THR A 143 -12.87 6.78 -1.78
C THR A 143 -11.94 7.81 -2.40
N GLY A 144 -12.23 9.11 -2.28
CA GLY A 144 -11.40 10.19 -2.82
C GLY A 144 -9.99 10.22 -2.23
N LEU A 145 -9.86 9.98 -0.92
CA LEU A 145 -8.57 9.91 -0.24
C LEU A 145 -7.72 8.72 -0.74
N LEU A 146 -8.33 7.54 -0.89
CA LEU A 146 -7.67 6.34 -1.41
C LEU A 146 -7.31 6.48 -2.90
N ARG A 147 -8.17 7.11 -3.71
CA ARG A 147 -7.88 7.41 -5.13
C ARG A 147 -6.71 8.37 -5.28
N TYR A 148 -6.71 9.45 -4.51
CA TYR A 148 -5.59 10.38 -4.45
C TYR A 148 -4.30 9.63 -4.09
N TYR A 149 -4.33 8.87 -3.00
CA TYR A 149 -3.18 8.13 -2.50
C TYR A 149 -2.61 7.15 -3.53
N THR A 150 -3.46 6.30 -4.10
CA THR A 150 -3.03 5.29 -5.07
C THR A 150 -2.57 5.92 -6.38
N THR A 151 -3.16 7.04 -6.81
CA THR A 151 -2.65 7.82 -7.95
C THR A 151 -1.24 8.36 -7.68
N GLN A 152 -0.99 8.88 -6.47
CA GLN A 152 0.35 9.37 -6.10
C GLN A 152 1.39 8.25 -6.21
N GLN A 153 1.07 7.06 -5.73
CA GLN A 153 1.97 5.91 -5.80
C GLN A 153 2.17 5.40 -7.23
N ARG A 154 1.09 5.29 -8.01
CA ARG A 154 1.14 4.77 -9.38
C ARG A 154 1.90 5.69 -10.32
N VAL A 155 1.74 7.00 -10.20
CA VAL A 155 2.25 7.98 -11.16
C VAL A 155 3.55 8.62 -10.69
N PHE A 156 3.65 8.95 -9.41
CA PHE A 156 4.81 9.66 -8.87
C PHE A 156 5.72 8.76 -8.04
N GLY A 157 5.26 7.55 -7.66
CA GLY A 157 6.01 6.65 -6.79
C GLY A 157 6.11 7.21 -5.38
N LEU A 158 5.06 7.92 -4.93
CA LEU A 158 4.99 8.61 -3.65
C LEU A 158 3.81 8.11 -2.82
N ALA A 159 4.02 7.80 -1.55
CA ALA A 159 2.98 7.57 -0.54
C ALA A 159 2.29 8.89 -0.10
N GLY A 160 1.90 9.73 -1.06
CA GLY A 160 1.28 11.03 -0.81
C GLY A 160 -0.13 10.88 -0.25
N LYS A 161 -0.38 11.40 0.95
CA LYS A 161 -1.71 11.43 1.59
C LYS A 161 -2.16 12.85 1.87
N MET A 162 -3.47 13.06 1.89
CA MET A 162 -4.05 14.26 2.48
C MET A 162 -4.36 13.99 3.95
N GLU A 163 -4.36 15.04 4.75
CA GLU A 163 -4.61 14.96 6.18
C GLU A 163 -6.08 15.25 6.47
N ILE A 164 -6.71 14.44 7.31
CA ILE A 164 -8.05 14.73 7.84
C ILE A 164 -7.87 15.44 9.18
N ARG A 165 -8.42 16.66 9.31
CA ARG A 165 -8.44 17.33 10.62
C ARG A 165 -9.55 16.76 11.47
N LEU A 166 -9.17 16.15 12.58
CA LEU A 166 -10.06 15.54 13.54
C LEU A 166 -10.08 16.34 14.84
N GLU A 167 -11.21 16.37 15.53
CA GLU A 167 -11.25 16.79 16.93
C GLU A 167 -10.35 15.89 17.81
N PRO A 168 -9.81 16.40 18.93
CA PRO A 168 -8.79 15.72 19.72
C PRO A 168 -9.11 14.27 20.10
N MET A 169 -10.37 13.99 20.47
CA MET A 169 -10.77 12.64 20.87
C MET A 169 -10.77 11.65 19.70
N ALA A 170 -11.24 12.05 18.53
CA ALA A 170 -11.17 11.20 17.35
C ALA A 170 -9.73 11.05 16.83
N THR A 171 -8.86 12.05 17.03
CA THR A 171 -7.43 11.90 16.76
C THR A 171 -6.81 10.80 17.61
N GLN A 172 -7.11 10.77 18.92
CA GLN A 172 -6.64 9.70 19.81
C GLN A 172 -7.14 8.33 19.34
N TYR A 173 -8.43 8.22 19.03
CA TYR A 173 -9.01 6.99 18.52
C TYR A 173 -8.38 6.53 17.19
N ALA A 174 -8.15 7.45 16.26
CA ALA A 174 -7.49 7.17 14.98
C ALA A 174 -6.04 6.71 15.18
N ILE A 175 -5.30 7.27 16.13
CA ILE A 175 -3.93 6.82 16.45
C ILE A 175 -3.95 5.38 16.98
N LEU A 176 -4.88 5.05 17.88
CA LEU A 176 -5.02 3.69 18.42
C LEU A 176 -5.39 2.69 17.31
N LEU A 177 -6.35 3.03 16.46
CA LEU A 177 -6.74 2.20 15.31
C LEU A 177 -5.60 2.02 14.31
N GLN A 178 -4.85 3.08 14.02
CA GLN A 178 -3.66 3.00 13.15
C GLN A 178 -2.65 2.02 13.74
N TYR A 179 -2.39 2.10 15.04
CA TYR A 179 -1.44 1.25 15.73
C TYR A 179 -1.89 -0.22 15.70
N MET A 180 -3.15 -0.51 16.05
CA MET A 180 -3.74 -1.88 15.96
C MET A 180 -3.72 -2.42 14.53
N SER A 181 -3.97 -1.57 13.54
CA SER A 181 -3.95 -1.94 12.12
C SER A 181 -2.55 -2.27 11.61
N ALA A 182 -1.55 -1.48 11.96
CA ALA A 182 -0.16 -1.78 11.63
C ALA A 182 0.32 -3.06 12.34
N GLN A 183 -0.09 -3.27 13.60
CA GLN A 183 0.16 -4.53 14.31
C GLN A 183 -0.49 -5.73 13.60
N PHE A 184 -1.69 -5.59 13.04
CA PHE A 184 -2.30 -6.68 12.26
C PHE A 184 -1.48 -7.06 11.04
N VAL A 185 -0.99 -6.08 10.28
CA VAL A 185 -0.14 -6.35 9.11
C VAL A 185 1.12 -7.11 9.55
N LEU A 186 1.77 -6.70 10.64
CA LEU A 186 2.94 -7.39 11.17
C LEU A 186 2.61 -8.79 11.71
N ALA A 187 1.49 -8.92 12.42
CA ALA A 187 1.03 -10.18 12.99
C ALA A 187 0.66 -11.20 11.92
N HIS A 188 0.09 -10.76 10.80
CA HIS A 188 -0.20 -11.60 9.64
C HIS A 188 1.08 -12.20 9.08
N GLU A 189 2.09 -11.38 8.80
CA GLU A 189 3.38 -11.87 8.31
C GLU A 189 4.09 -12.80 9.32
N LEU A 190 4.05 -12.46 10.60
CA LEU A 190 4.57 -13.32 11.67
C LEU A 190 3.79 -14.63 11.80
N ALA A 191 2.49 -14.63 11.57
CA ALA A 191 1.65 -15.82 11.62
C ALA A 191 2.08 -16.83 10.55
N HIS A 192 2.42 -16.39 9.33
CA HIS A 192 2.99 -17.29 8.33
C HIS A 192 4.25 -18.01 8.83
N TYR A 193 5.13 -17.30 9.56
CA TYR A 193 6.32 -17.90 10.15
C TYR A 193 5.96 -18.93 11.24
N VAL A 194 5.11 -18.54 12.19
CA VAL A 194 4.71 -19.37 13.33
C VAL A 194 3.97 -20.64 12.89
N LEU A 195 3.09 -20.51 11.90
CA LEU A 195 2.29 -21.62 11.37
C LEU A 195 3.09 -22.49 10.38
N GLY A 196 4.31 -22.10 10.04
CA GLY A 196 5.15 -22.83 9.08
C GLY A 196 4.60 -22.78 7.66
N HIS A 197 3.85 -21.73 7.31
CA HIS A 197 3.39 -21.51 5.94
C HIS A 197 4.60 -21.34 5.04
N ALA A 198 4.67 -22.15 3.97
CA ALA A 198 5.80 -22.14 3.07
C ALA A 198 5.92 -20.78 2.37
N SER A 199 6.98 -20.03 2.67
CA SER A 199 7.52 -19.02 1.77
C SER A 199 8.63 -19.70 0.97
N SER A 200 8.69 -19.47 -0.34
CA SER A 200 9.84 -19.92 -1.14
C SER A 200 11.12 -19.38 -0.50
N VAL A 201 12.03 -20.28 -0.13
CA VAL A 201 13.27 -19.93 0.58
C VAL A 201 14.10 -19.01 -0.30
N SER A 202 14.31 -17.77 0.15
CA SER A 202 15.14 -16.79 -0.57
C SER A 202 16.62 -17.08 -0.36
N ALA A 203 17.36 -17.27 -1.45
CA ALA A 203 18.79 -17.50 -1.44
C ALA A 203 19.59 -16.25 -1.87
N PHE A 204 19.32 -15.08 -1.29
CA PHE A 204 20.26 -13.93 -1.20
C PHE A 204 19.92 -12.60 -1.91
N ALA A 205 18.77 -12.38 -2.56
CA ALA A 205 18.38 -11.02 -2.96
C ALA A 205 16.91 -10.65 -2.65
N PRO A 206 16.64 -9.48 -2.03
CA PRO A 206 15.28 -8.97 -1.84
C PRO A 206 14.57 -8.66 -3.16
N ASP A 207 15.34 -8.59 -4.27
CA ASP A 207 14.90 -8.33 -5.63
C ASP A 207 14.81 -9.62 -6.48
N GLU A 208 15.22 -10.79 -5.96
CA GLU A 208 15.10 -12.07 -6.66
C GLU A 208 13.70 -12.66 -6.53
N TYR A 209 13.17 -13.06 -7.69
CA TYR A 209 11.98 -13.90 -7.93
C TYR A 209 11.41 -14.59 -6.71
N LEU A 210 10.27 -14.13 -6.19
CA LEU A 210 9.49 -14.96 -5.26
C LEU A 210 7.98 -14.74 -5.45
N PRO A 211 7.18 -15.82 -5.47
CA PRO A 211 5.73 -15.73 -5.33
C PRO A 211 5.38 -14.99 -4.03
N VAL A 212 4.45 -14.04 -4.14
CA VAL A 212 4.22 -12.98 -3.14
C VAL A 212 3.28 -13.41 -2.00
N CYS A 213 2.56 -14.53 -2.13
CA CYS A 213 1.74 -15.17 -1.11
C CYS A 213 1.72 -16.69 -1.40
N SER A 214 1.21 -17.49 -0.47
CA SER A 214 0.88 -18.88 -0.81
C SER A 214 -0.29 -18.91 -1.81
N GLU A 215 -0.29 -19.80 -2.80
CA GLU A 215 -1.47 -19.99 -3.67
C GLU A 215 -2.70 -20.52 -2.88
N SER A 216 -2.50 -20.89 -1.61
CA SER A 216 -3.53 -21.47 -0.77
C SER A 216 -4.29 -20.39 -0.01
N HIS A 217 -5.49 -20.04 -0.50
CA HIS A 217 -6.44 -19.19 0.23
C HIS A 217 -6.69 -19.66 1.68
N GLN A 218 -6.54 -20.96 1.95
CA GLN A 218 -6.67 -21.51 3.30
C GLN A 218 -5.53 -21.03 4.22
N LEU A 219 -4.28 -21.06 3.76
CA LEU A 219 -3.14 -20.61 4.58
C LEU A 219 -3.23 -19.11 4.87
N GLU A 220 -3.67 -18.31 3.90
CA GLU A 220 -3.92 -16.87 4.10
C GLU A 220 -5.03 -16.63 5.13
N ALA A 221 -6.11 -17.42 5.09
CA ALA A 221 -7.17 -17.35 6.09
C ALA A 221 -6.69 -17.78 7.49
N GLU A 222 -5.87 -18.82 7.60
CA GLU A 222 -5.28 -19.25 8.87
C GLU A 222 -4.36 -18.18 9.47
N ALA A 223 -3.54 -17.52 8.63
CA ALA A 223 -2.70 -16.40 9.03
C ALA A 223 -3.52 -15.21 9.51
N ASP A 224 -4.60 -14.84 8.79
CA ASP A 224 -5.55 -13.79 9.19
C ASP A 224 -6.17 -14.04 10.56
N LEU A 225 -6.65 -15.26 10.81
CA LEU A 225 -7.27 -15.60 12.11
C LEU A 225 -6.25 -15.57 13.24
N HIS A 226 -5.03 -16.04 13.00
CA HIS A 226 -3.97 -16.01 14.00
C HIS A 226 -3.52 -14.57 14.29
N ALA A 227 -3.41 -13.73 13.27
CA ALA A 227 -3.10 -12.31 13.39
C ALA A 227 -4.17 -11.55 14.17
N LEU A 228 -5.45 -11.79 13.90
CA LEU A 228 -6.55 -11.19 14.66
C LEU A 228 -6.45 -11.51 16.15
N ARG A 229 -6.16 -12.77 16.49
CA ARG A 229 -5.99 -13.20 17.89
C ARG A 229 -4.78 -12.52 18.54
N ALA A 230 -3.67 -12.41 17.81
CA ALA A 230 -2.47 -11.74 18.30
C ALA A 230 -2.71 -10.24 18.55
N VAL A 231 -3.39 -9.53 17.64
CA VAL A 231 -3.73 -8.12 17.83
C VAL A 231 -4.67 -7.91 19.01
N ARG A 232 -5.68 -8.77 19.19
CA ARG A 232 -6.56 -8.73 20.37
C ARG A 232 -5.76 -8.88 21.66
N ARG A 233 -4.87 -9.87 21.73
CA ARG A 233 -3.99 -10.07 22.89
C ARG A 233 -3.02 -8.90 23.10
N ALA A 234 -2.47 -8.31 22.03
CA ALA A 234 -1.64 -7.12 22.14
C ALA A 234 -2.43 -5.91 22.66
N CYS A 235 -3.67 -5.74 22.21
CA CYS A 235 -4.61 -4.71 22.69
C CYS A 235 -4.90 -4.89 24.19
N GLU A 236 -5.24 -6.11 24.62
CA GLU A 236 -5.46 -6.45 26.04
C GLU A 236 -4.28 -5.99 26.91
N ARG A 237 -3.05 -6.32 26.50
CA ARG A 237 -1.81 -5.98 27.23
C ARG A 237 -1.52 -4.48 27.31
N LEU A 238 -1.82 -3.73 26.25
CA LEU A 238 -1.53 -2.30 26.18
C LEU A 238 -2.51 -1.46 26.98
N PHE A 239 -3.69 -2.02 27.24
CA PHE A 239 -4.82 -1.28 27.75
C PHE A 239 -5.47 -1.97 28.95
N ASP A 240 -4.67 -2.49 29.87
CA ASP A 240 -5.15 -3.04 31.15
C ASP A 240 -6.08 -2.06 31.90
N ASP A 241 -5.95 -0.74 31.64
CA ASP A 241 -6.73 0.34 32.25
C ASP A 241 -7.93 0.84 31.41
N LEU A 242 -8.16 0.37 30.17
CA LEU A 242 -9.28 0.81 29.32
C LEU A 242 -10.63 0.15 29.68
N PRO A 243 -11.77 0.70 29.23
CA PRO A 243 -13.10 0.29 29.67
C PRO A 243 -13.52 -1.04 29.02
N SER A 244 -13.57 -2.11 29.82
CA SER A 244 -14.13 -3.42 29.46
C SER A 244 -13.42 -4.20 28.34
N ALA A 245 -13.34 -5.52 28.52
CA ALA A 245 -12.77 -6.43 27.53
C ALA A 245 -13.48 -6.37 26.16
N SER A 246 -14.77 -5.97 26.14
CA SER A 246 -15.55 -5.87 24.89
C SER A 246 -15.01 -4.76 23.98
N GLU A 247 -14.72 -3.57 24.53
CA GLU A 247 -14.21 -2.45 23.74
C GLU A 247 -12.81 -2.72 23.18
N GLN A 248 -11.95 -3.35 23.99
CA GLN A 248 -10.59 -3.74 23.57
C GLN A 248 -10.65 -4.74 22.40
N ALA A 249 -11.52 -5.75 22.51
CA ALA A 249 -11.69 -6.76 21.47
C ALA A 249 -12.29 -6.18 20.17
N ALA A 250 -13.22 -5.22 20.29
CA ALA A 250 -13.77 -4.49 19.16
C ALA A 250 -12.71 -3.60 18.48
N LEU A 251 -11.90 -2.89 19.25
CA LEU A 251 -10.81 -2.05 18.72
C LEU A 251 -9.78 -2.89 17.95
N GLY A 252 -9.36 -4.02 18.51
CA GLY A 252 -8.45 -4.96 17.83
C GLY A 252 -9.05 -5.53 16.55
N ALA A 253 -10.35 -5.83 16.54
CA ALA A 253 -11.08 -6.30 15.37
C ALA A 253 -11.17 -5.25 14.25
N VAL A 254 -11.51 -4.00 14.59
CA VAL A 254 -11.57 -2.90 13.61
C VAL A 254 -10.17 -2.59 13.08
N GLY A 255 -9.14 -2.59 13.95
CA GLY A 255 -7.75 -2.46 13.53
C GLY A 255 -7.33 -3.54 12.54
N ALA A 256 -7.65 -4.80 12.83
CA ALA A 256 -7.38 -5.94 11.94
C ALA A 256 -8.04 -5.77 10.57
N ALA A 257 -9.32 -5.42 10.54
CA ALA A 257 -10.06 -5.08 9.34
C ALA A 257 -9.37 -3.99 8.50
N ILE A 258 -8.94 -2.90 9.14
CA ILE A 258 -8.22 -1.82 8.44
C ILE A 258 -6.88 -2.31 7.87
N GLY A 259 -6.12 -3.11 8.63
CA GLY A 259 -4.81 -3.61 8.18
C GLY A 259 -4.94 -4.49 6.94
N MET A 260 -5.93 -5.38 6.95
CA MET A 260 -6.29 -6.20 5.79
C MET A 260 -6.69 -5.34 4.57
N LEU A 261 -7.50 -4.29 4.76
CA LEU A 261 -7.91 -3.40 3.67
C LEU A 261 -6.72 -2.60 3.11
N ALA A 262 -5.80 -2.14 3.96
CA ALA A 262 -4.59 -1.45 3.53
C ALA A 262 -3.71 -2.33 2.64
N VAL A 263 -3.53 -3.61 2.99
CA VAL A 263 -2.85 -4.60 2.15
C VAL A 263 -3.61 -4.79 0.83
N HIS A 264 -4.93 -4.96 0.89
CA HIS A 264 -5.75 -5.18 -0.30
C HIS A 264 -5.69 -4.02 -1.29
N VAL A 265 -5.83 -2.77 -0.83
CA VAL A 265 -5.66 -1.57 -1.69
C VAL A 265 -4.28 -1.53 -2.30
N THR A 266 -3.23 -1.77 -1.51
CA THR A 266 -1.84 -1.77 -2.00
C THR A 266 -1.68 -2.77 -3.15
N GLU A 267 -2.22 -3.97 -2.98
CA GLU A 267 -2.13 -5.02 -3.98
C GLU A 267 -3.00 -4.74 -5.21
N ARG A 268 -4.28 -4.41 -5.01
CA ARG A 268 -5.22 -4.15 -6.11
C ARG A 268 -4.82 -2.94 -6.93
N ALA A 269 -4.47 -1.85 -6.27
CA ALA A 269 -4.28 -0.56 -6.92
C ALA A 269 -2.87 -0.39 -7.47
N LEU A 270 -1.83 -1.01 -6.92
CA LEU A 270 -0.44 -0.69 -7.35
C LEU A 270 0.17 -1.68 -8.32
N PHE A 271 -0.33 -2.92 -8.34
CA PHE A 271 0.23 -3.97 -9.18
C PHE A 271 -0.58 -4.12 -10.46
N VAL A 272 0.13 -4.14 -11.59
CA VAL A 272 -0.40 -4.59 -12.88
C VAL A 272 -0.59 -6.10 -12.85
N ARG A 273 0.44 -6.81 -12.36
CA ARG A 273 0.43 -8.25 -12.17
C ARG A 273 0.97 -8.55 -10.78
N ARG A 274 0.19 -9.31 -10.02
CA ARG A 274 0.58 -9.79 -8.69
C ARG A 274 1.16 -11.19 -8.87
N GLY A 275 2.33 -11.47 -8.29
CA GLY A 275 2.92 -12.81 -8.38
C GLY A 275 2.02 -13.83 -7.68
N ALA A 276 1.76 -13.61 -6.40
CA ALA A 276 0.65 -14.20 -5.67
C ALA A 276 0.03 -13.10 -4.80
N SER A 277 -1.26 -13.19 -4.50
CA SER A 277 -1.96 -12.14 -3.77
C SER A 277 -2.88 -12.73 -2.74
N HIS A 278 -3.15 -11.95 -1.70
CA HIS A 278 -4.14 -12.31 -0.73
C HIS A 278 -5.52 -12.49 -1.40
N PRO A 279 -6.41 -13.32 -0.81
CA PRO A 279 -7.79 -13.40 -1.25
C PRO A 279 -8.48 -12.02 -1.23
N PRO A 280 -9.58 -11.83 -1.98
CA PRO A 280 -10.33 -10.57 -1.99
C PRO A 280 -10.69 -10.09 -0.57
N ALA A 281 -10.64 -8.77 -0.34
CA ALA A 281 -10.87 -8.19 0.98
C ALA A 281 -12.23 -8.58 1.58
N ARG A 282 -13.31 -8.63 0.77
CA ARG A 282 -14.63 -9.07 1.25
C ARG A 282 -14.62 -10.50 1.79
N GLN A 283 -13.89 -11.41 1.14
CA GLN A 283 -13.78 -12.80 1.58
C GLN A 283 -13.02 -12.90 2.91
N ARG A 284 -11.89 -12.19 3.02
CA ARG A 284 -11.08 -12.12 4.26
C ARG A 284 -11.86 -11.47 5.40
N ALA A 285 -12.57 -10.36 5.13
CA ALA A 285 -13.43 -9.68 6.10
C ALA A 285 -14.51 -10.61 6.66
N ALA A 286 -15.21 -11.35 5.78
CA ALA A 286 -16.23 -12.31 6.18
C ALA A 286 -15.65 -13.47 7.04
N ALA A 287 -14.40 -13.86 6.81
CA ALA A 287 -13.72 -14.83 7.67
C ALA A 287 -13.43 -14.25 9.07
N LEU A 288 -12.86 -13.05 9.13
CA LEU A 288 -12.55 -12.37 10.40
C LEU A 288 -13.81 -12.15 11.26
N LEU A 289 -14.89 -11.64 10.65
CA LEU A 289 -16.15 -11.34 11.32
C LEU A 289 -16.82 -12.58 11.96
N ARG A 290 -16.62 -13.77 11.39
CA ARG A 290 -17.17 -15.02 11.93
C ARG A 290 -16.57 -15.40 13.28
N GLU A 291 -15.32 -15.02 13.54
CA GLU A 291 -14.63 -15.27 14.82
C GLU A 291 -15.00 -14.26 15.92
N MET A 292 -15.77 -13.23 15.58
CA MET A 292 -16.16 -12.18 16.52
C MET A 292 -17.47 -12.54 17.23
N ASN A 293 -17.59 -12.12 18.49
CA ASN A 293 -18.86 -12.20 19.20
C ASN A 293 -19.90 -11.23 18.58
N PRO A 294 -21.20 -11.34 18.89
CA PRO A 294 -22.23 -10.53 18.22
C PRO A 294 -22.07 -9.00 18.35
N GLU A 295 -21.57 -8.52 19.49
CA GLU A 295 -21.38 -7.09 19.75
C GLU A 295 -20.18 -6.54 18.97
N GLU A 296 -19.03 -7.21 19.08
CA GLU A 296 -17.82 -6.93 18.31
C GLU A 296 -18.10 -6.96 16.81
N ARG A 297 -18.82 -7.99 16.34
CA ARG A 297 -19.15 -8.18 14.94
C ARG A 297 -19.99 -7.02 14.42
N LYS A 298 -20.98 -6.55 15.19
CA LYS A 298 -21.82 -5.42 14.78
C LYS A 298 -20.98 -4.16 14.57
N LEU A 299 -20.13 -3.82 15.55
CA LEU A 299 -19.25 -2.65 15.47
C LEU A 299 -18.25 -2.76 14.31
N ALA A 300 -17.61 -3.92 14.16
CA ALA A 300 -16.66 -4.17 13.09
C ALA A 300 -17.33 -4.14 11.71
N GLN A 301 -18.55 -4.67 11.57
CA GLN A 301 -19.31 -4.67 10.33
C GLN A 301 -19.64 -3.25 9.86
N GLU A 302 -20.13 -2.39 10.76
CA GLU A 302 -20.46 -0.99 10.42
C GLU A 302 -19.25 -0.22 9.90
N ALA A 303 -18.07 -0.40 10.53
CA ALA A 303 -16.82 0.18 10.06
C ALA A 303 -16.34 -0.44 8.73
N LEU A 304 -16.49 -1.76 8.59
CA LEU A 304 -16.06 -2.52 7.41
C LEU A 304 -16.90 -2.21 6.17
N ASP A 305 -18.21 -2.04 6.29
CA ASP A 305 -19.08 -1.81 5.13
C ASP A 305 -18.66 -0.53 4.39
N LEU A 306 -18.49 0.57 5.15
CA LEU A 306 -17.97 1.83 4.60
C LEU A 306 -16.58 1.64 3.97
N ALA A 307 -15.68 0.96 4.70
CA ALA A 307 -14.28 0.85 4.27
C ALA A 307 -14.11 -0.08 3.08
N LEU A 308 -14.84 -1.19 3.00
CA LEU A 308 -14.85 -2.13 1.88
C LEU A 308 -15.40 -1.48 0.61
N ASP A 309 -16.52 -0.77 0.70
CA ASP A 309 -17.12 -0.12 -0.47
C ASP A 309 -16.18 0.96 -1.03
N ALA A 310 -15.60 1.79 -0.16
CA ALA A 310 -14.60 2.78 -0.56
C ALA A 310 -13.33 2.15 -1.15
N THR A 311 -12.88 1.02 -0.58
CA THR A 311 -11.71 0.28 -1.05
C THR A 311 -11.90 -0.29 -2.45
N GLU A 312 -13.03 -0.94 -2.70
CA GLU A 312 -13.37 -1.51 -4.01
C GLU A 312 -13.53 -0.40 -5.05
N ALA A 313 -14.25 0.67 -4.71
CA ALA A 313 -14.41 1.84 -5.59
C ALA A 313 -13.06 2.50 -5.91
N ALA A 314 -12.16 2.61 -4.93
CA ALA A 314 -10.87 3.25 -5.11
C ALA A 314 -9.87 2.39 -5.89
N SER A 315 -9.94 1.07 -5.76
CA SER A 315 -8.97 0.13 -6.34
C SER A 315 -9.19 -0.15 -7.83
N GLY A 316 -10.38 0.17 -8.37
CA GLY A 316 -10.70 -0.04 -9.77
C GLY A 316 -9.98 0.93 -10.71
N THR A 317 -9.58 0.46 -11.89
CA THR A 317 -9.11 1.32 -12.99
C THR A 317 -9.91 1.03 -14.26
N GLY A 318 -9.78 1.87 -15.30
CA GLY A 318 -10.51 1.71 -16.56
C GLY A 318 -11.88 2.40 -16.61
N ALA A 319 -12.60 2.21 -17.71
CA ALA A 319 -13.77 3.01 -18.12
C ALA A 319 -14.94 3.10 -17.11
N GLY A 320 -15.07 2.11 -16.23
CA GLY A 320 -16.13 2.06 -15.21
C GLY A 320 -15.69 2.51 -13.81
N ALA A 321 -14.42 2.86 -13.63
CA ALA A 321 -13.89 3.24 -12.33
C ALA A 321 -14.29 4.67 -11.95
N VAL A 322 -14.48 4.91 -10.65
CA VAL A 322 -14.75 6.25 -10.12
C VAL A 322 -13.46 7.05 -10.12
N SER A 323 -13.39 8.08 -10.96
CA SER A 323 -12.24 8.99 -11.02
C SER A 323 -12.23 9.94 -9.83
N PHE A 324 -11.06 10.16 -9.24
CA PHE A 324 -10.78 11.16 -8.23
C PHE A 324 -11.21 12.54 -8.71
N THR A 325 -11.97 13.23 -7.86
CA THR A 325 -12.21 14.67 -7.95
C THR A 325 -12.11 15.27 -6.55
N SER A 326 -11.57 16.47 -6.43
CA SER A 326 -11.52 17.19 -5.16
C SER A 326 -12.91 17.49 -4.58
N GLU A 327 -13.94 17.49 -5.42
CA GLU A 327 -15.35 17.60 -5.01
C GLU A 327 -15.82 16.42 -4.14
N MET A 328 -15.17 15.26 -4.22
CA MET A 328 -15.46 14.09 -3.37
C MET A 328 -15.32 14.40 -1.87
N PHE A 329 -14.55 15.43 -1.53
CA PHE A 329 -14.35 15.83 -0.15
C PHE A 329 -15.51 16.69 0.39
N GLY A 330 -16.32 17.31 -0.47
CA GLY A 330 -17.43 18.14 -0.05
C GLY A 330 -17.05 19.16 1.03
N SER A 331 -17.64 19.02 2.22
CA SER A 331 -17.34 19.86 3.39
C SER A 331 -16.46 19.17 4.45
N ALA A 332 -15.86 18.02 4.12
CA ALA A 332 -14.95 17.32 5.01
C ALA A 332 -13.70 18.18 5.26
N PRO A 333 -13.14 18.16 6.48
CA PRO A 333 -12.05 19.03 6.89
C PRO A 333 -10.69 18.49 6.41
N ILE A 334 -10.54 18.34 5.09
CA ILE A 334 -9.33 17.82 4.46
C ILE A 334 -8.31 18.95 4.31
N HIS A 335 -7.09 18.69 4.79
CA HIS A 335 -5.95 19.59 4.67
C HIS A 335 -4.92 19.01 3.71
N THR A 336 -4.41 19.85 2.82
CA THR A 336 -3.26 19.54 1.98
C THR A 336 -2.36 20.77 1.93
N PRO A 337 -1.04 20.62 2.11
CA PRO A 337 -0.09 21.71 1.92
C PRO A 337 0.16 22.02 0.43
N LEU A 338 -0.39 21.21 -0.48
CA LEU A 338 -0.12 21.30 -1.91
C LEU A 338 -1.03 22.32 -2.60
N ASP A 339 -0.48 22.98 -3.61
CA ASP A 339 -1.21 23.97 -4.42
C ASP A 339 -2.41 23.33 -5.16
N PRO A 340 -3.54 24.04 -5.35
CA PRO A 340 -4.69 23.52 -6.11
C PRO A 340 -4.35 23.00 -7.51
N SER A 341 -3.32 23.52 -8.18
CA SER A 341 -2.84 22.99 -9.46
C SER A 341 -2.26 21.58 -9.37
N TYR A 342 -1.65 21.21 -8.23
CA TYR A 342 -1.17 19.86 -7.98
C TYR A 342 -2.33 18.87 -7.84
N LEU A 343 -3.40 19.28 -7.14
CA LEU A 343 -4.62 18.48 -7.04
C LEU A 343 -5.24 18.25 -8.41
N ARG A 344 -5.39 19.31 -9.21
CA ARG A 344 -5.86 19.19 -10.60
C ARG A 344 -4.98 18.28 -11.45
N THR A 345 -3.67 18.32 -11.26
CA THR A 345 -2.75 17.40 -11.96
C THR A 345 -3.03 15.95 -11.56
N THR A 346 -3.31 15.70 -10.28
CA THR A 346 -3.67 14.36 -9.77
C THR A 346 -5.02 13.90 -10.33
N GLU A 347 -6.03 14.77 -10.36
CA GLU A 347 -7.34 14.50 -10.97
C GLU A 347 -7.20 14.12 -12.44
N VAL A 348 -6.39 14.86 -13.22
CA VAL A 348 -6.14 14.55 -14.63
C VAL A 348 -5.43 13.20 -14.77
N CYS A 349 -4.42 12.93 -13.95
CA CYS A 349 -3.70 11.65 -13.99
C CYS A 349 -4.62 10.47 -13.66
N ASP A 350 -5.48 10.62 -12.66
CA ASP A 350 -6.43 9.59 -12.30
C ASP A 350 -7.50 9.40 -13.39
N ALA A 351 -8.04 10.50 -13.93
CA ALA A 351 -9.02 10.48 -15.00
C ALA A 351 -8.48 9.84 -16.28
N ILE A 352 -7.18 9.98 -16.60
CA ILE A 352 -6.54 9.27 -17.70
C ILE A 352 -6.62 7.77 -17.47
N GLN A 353 -6.33 7.28 -16.26
CA GLN A 353 -6.33 5.85 -15.92
C GLN A 353 -7.74 5.22 -15.91
N CYS A 354 -8.79 6.05 -15.89
CA CYS A 354 -10.19 5.62 -15.96
C CYS A 354 -10.78 5.66 -17.37
N ARG A 355 -9.97 5.75 -18.43
CA ARG A 355 -10.47 5.76 -19.81
C ARG A 355 -10.58 4.35 -20.39
N SER A 356 -11.36 4.24 -21.46
CA SER A 356 -11.51 3.00 -22.24
C SER A 356 -10.30 2.76 -23.14
N ARG A 357 -10.13 1.50 -23.55
CA ARG A 357 -9.14 1.08 -24.54
C ARG A 357 -9.20 1.90 -25.82
N ASP A 358 -10.40 2.06 -26.38
CA ASP A 358 -10.64 2.84 -27.60
C ASP A 358 -10.22 4.30 -27.46
N TRP A 359 -10.43 4.89 -26.27
CA TRP A 359 -10.00 6.26 -26.01
C TRP A 359 -8.47 6.38 -26.05
N TYR A 360 -7.73 5.43 -25.48
CA TYR A 360 -6.26 5.44 -25.56
C TYR A 360 -5.77 5.29 -27.00
N VAL A 361 -6.34 4.38 -27.79
CA VAL A 361 -5.97 4.22 -29.21
C VAL A 361 -6.21 5.53 -29.97
N SER A 362 -7.36 6.17 -29.76
CA SER A 362 -7.72 7.44 -30.39
C SER A 362 -6.78 8.58 -29.98
N LEU A 363 -6.42 8.63 -28.69
CA LEU A 363 -5.44 9.57 -28.15
C LEU A 363 -4.08 9.43 -28.85
N PHE A 364 -3.58 8.20 -29.04
CA PHE A 364 -2.29 7.96 -29.69
C PHE A 364 -2.32 8.18 -31.20
N ASP A 365 -3.45 7.90 -31.87
CA ASP A 365 -3.65 8.22 -33.28
C ASP A 365 -3.58 9.73 -33.55
N GLN A 366 -4.26 10.52 -32.71
CA GLN A 366 -4.19 11.98 -32.78
C GLN A 366 -2.77 12.48 -32.53
N ALA A 367 -2.11 12.00 -31.46
CA ALA A 367 -0.75 12.39 -31.10
C ALA A 367 0.27 12.04 -32.18
N ALA A 368 0.11 10.89 -32.85
CA ALA A 368 0.98 10.48 -33.94
C ALA A 368 0.97 11.49 -35.10
N GLY A 369 -0.21 12.03 -35.44
CA GLY A 369 -0.36 13.06 -36.46
C GLY A 369 0.16 14.43 -36.01
N GLU A 370 -0.19 14.88 -34.81
CA GLU A 370 0.19 16.20 -34.29
C GLU A 370 1.69 16.32 -33.99
N LEU A 371 2.30 15.25 -33.48
CA LEU A 371 3.70 15.24 -33.08
C LEU A 371 4.64 14.68 -34.16
N GLY A 372 4.10 14.09 -35.24
CA GLY A 372 4.89 13.43 -36.28
C GLY A 372 5.58 12.15 -35.79
N LEU A 373 4.97 11.44 -34.84
CA LEU A 373 5.53 10.25 -34.18
C LEU A 373 4.62 9.02 -34.45
N PRO A 374 4.67 8.43 -35.66
CA PRO A 374 3.74 7.35 -36.07
C PRO A 374 3.81 6.11 -35.18
N TRP A 375 4.99 5.84 -34.60
CA TRP A 375 5.23 4.72 -33.69
C TRP A 375 4.35 4.76 -32.43
N LEU A 376 3.80 5.91 -32.06
CA LEU A 376 2.85 6.02 -30.95
C LEU A 376 1.55 5.25 -31.23
N ALA A 377 0.94 5.53 -32.37
CA ALA A 377 -0.29 4.90 -32.84
C ALA A 377 -0.10 3.39 -33.04
N ASP A 378 1.00 2.99 -33.69
CA ASP A 378 1.28 1.58 -33.96
C ASP A 378 1.41 0.77 -32.67
N GLY A 379 2.11 1.29 -31.66
CA GLY A 379 2.23 0.63 -30.37
C GLY A 379 0.89 0.55 -29.61
N ALA A 380 0.05 1.58 -29.71
CA ALA A 380 -1.26 1.59 -29.06
C ALA A 380 -2.21 0.54 -29.65
N ARG A 381 -2.21 0.38 -30.98
CA ARG A 381 -3.01 -0.66 -31.66
C ARG A 381 -2.56 -2.06 -31.28
N LEU A 382 -1.25 -2.32 -31.27
CA LEU A 382 -0.70 -3.61 -30.82
C LEU A 382 -1.10 -3.93 -29.37
N ALA A 383 -1.05 -2.93 -28.48
CA ALA A 383 -1.49 -3.13 -27.09
C ALA A 383 -2.99 -3.44 -27.00
N ALA A 384 -3.81 -2.75 -27.80
CA ALA A 384 -5.25 -2.96 -27.84
C ALA A 384 -5.66 -4.32 -28.43
N GLU A 385 -4.81 -4.88 -29.30
CA GLU A 385 -4.89 -6.24 -29.87
C GLU A 385 -4.26 -7.31 -28.94
N ASP A 386 -4.04 -6.98 -27.67
CA ASP A 386 -3.45 -7.85 -26.64
C ASP A 386 -2.03 -8.37 -26.99
N ASP A 387 -1.25 -7.60 -27.77
CA ASP A 387 0.21 -7.80 -27.98
C ASP A 387 1.04 -6.76 -27.19
N PRO A 388 1.14 -6.90 -25.85
CA PRO A 388 1.91 -5.97 -25.03
C PRO A 388 3.41 -5.99 -25.38
N ALA A 389 3.96 -7.12 -25.81
CA ALA A 389 5.38 -7.23 -26.15
C ALA A 389 5.70 -6.49 -27.47
N GLY A 390 4.81 -6.58 -28.46
CA GLY A 390 4.86 -5.79 -29.68
C GLY A 390 4.75 -4.30 -29.39
N ALA A 391 3.76 -3.89 -28.60
CA ALA A 391 3.57 -2.49 -28.20
C ALA A 391 4.83 -1.90 -27.52
N LEU A 392 5.35 -2.58 -26.49
CA LEU A 392 6.56 -2.15 -25.77
C LEU A 392 7.78 -2.03 -26.70
N ARG A 393 7.93 -2.95 -27.66
CA ARG A 393 9.01 -2.90 -28.65
C ARG A 393 8.86 -1.70 -29.59
N THR A 394 7.66 -1.47 -30.11
CA THR A 394 7.35 -0.35 -31.01
C THR A 394 7.58 1.00 -30.32
N TRP A 395 7.26 1.09 -29.04
CA TRP A 395 7.51 2.25 -28.19
C TRP A 395 8.96 2.41 -27.71
N GLY A 396 9.88 1.54 -28.15
CA GLY A 396 11.32 1.68 -27.90
C GLY A 396 11.79 1.17 -26.54
N VAL A 397 11.00 0.35 -25.84
CA VAL A 397 11.46 -0.29 -24.59
C VAL A 397 12.60 -1.27 -24.92
N PRO A 398 13.76 -1.22 -24.22
CA PRO A 398 14.88 -2.10 -24.50
C PRO A 398 14.51 -3.59 -24.40
N LYS A 399 14.99 -4.42 -25.34
CA LYS A 399 14.69 -5.86 -25.40
C LYS A 399 14.91 -6.61 -24.07
N GLY A 400 15.96 -6.24 -23.33
CA GLY A 400 16.26 -6.84 -22.02
C GLY A 400 15.21 -6.55 -20.94
N ASN A 401 14.46 -5.43 -21.06
CA ASN A 401 13.36 -5.12 -20.14
C ASN A 401 12.05 -5.77 -20.56
N ILE A 402 11.80 -5.95 -21.87
CA ILE A 402 10.53 -6.51 -22.37
C ILE A 402 10.30 -7.91 -21.79
N GLY A 403 11.34 -8.76 -21.76
CA GLY A 403 11.24 -10.09 -21.18
C GLY A 403 10.74 -10.08 -19.74
N ALA A 404 11.33 -9.24 -18.88
CA ALA A 404 10.93 -9.11 -17.48
C ALA A 404 9.52 -8.49 -17.31
N LEU A 405 9.18 -7.46 -18.08
CA LEU A 405 7.85 -6.82 -18.02
C LEU A 405 6.73 -7.79 -18.43
N CYS A 406 6.99 -8.62 -19.44
CA CYS A 406 6.03 -9.59 -19.97
C CYS A 406 6.07 -10.96 -19.27
N ASP A 407 7.00 -11.20 -18.33
CA ASP A 407 7.11 -12.49 -17.63
C ASP A 407 5.94 -12.66 -16.64
N PRO A 408 4.97 -13.57 -16.90
CA PRO A 408 3.81 -13.73 -16.04
C PRO A 408 4.16 -14.20 -14.63
N GLN A 409 5.36 -14.74 -14.41
CA GLN A 409 5.83 -15.22 -13.11
C GLN A 409 6.44 -14.10 -12.25
N GLN A 410 6.69 -12.92 -12.82
CA GLN A 410 7.22 -11.78 -12.08
C GLN A 410 6.11 -10.80 -11.67
N PRO A 411 6.12 -10.32 -10.42
CA PRO A 411 5.27 -9.20 -10.04
C PRO A 411 5.69 -7.94 -10.82
N LEU A 412 4.70 -7.16 -11.25
CA LEU A 412 4.91 -5.91 -11.98
C LEU A 412 4.07 -4.81 -11.34
N THR A 413 4.73 -3.79 -10.80
CA THR A 413 4.05 -2.58 -10.31
C THR A 413 3.78 -1.64 -11.46
N PHE A 414 2.67 -0.90 -11.37
CA PHE A 414 2.29 0.08 -12.39
C PHE A 414 3.34 1.18 -12.54
N TYR A 415 3.88 1.67 -11.43
CA TYR A 415 4.93 2.70 -11.45
C TYR A 415 6.20 2.23 -12.16
N ALA A 416 6.61 0.96 -11.98
CA ALA A 416 7.76 0.42 -12.69
C ALA A 416 7.52 0.37 -14.22
N LEU A 417 6.35 -0.08 -14.65
CA LEU A 417 5.94 -0.06 -16.06
C LEU A 417 5.93 1.37 -16.63
N TYR A 418 5.29 2.30 -15.90
CA TYR A 418 5.22 3.72 -16.25
C TYR A 418 6.61 4.34 -16.42
N LEU A 419 7.56 4.09 -15.51
CA LEU A 419 8.92 4.62 -15.62
C LEU A 419 9.66 4.09 -16.86
N LYS A 420 9.49 2.81 -17.20
CA LYS A 420 10.13 2.23 -18.41
C LYS A 420 9.57 2.85 -19.68
N LEU A 421 8.26 3.05 -19.76
CA LEU A 421 7.60 3.71 -20.89
C LEU A 421 7.98 5.18 -20.99
N ARG A 422 7.99 5.91 -19.88
CA ARG A 422 8.43 7.31 -19.84
C ARG A 422 9.87 7.47 -20.33
N ALA A 423 10.77 6.59 -19.90
CA ALA A 423 12.16 6.59 -20.37
C ALA A 423 12.25 6.30 -21.88
N ALA A 424 11.49 5.32 -22.37
CA ALA A 424 11.44 4.98 -23.79
C ALA A 424 10.89 6.13 -24.65
N PHE A 425 9.81 6.79 -24.22
CA PHE A 425 9.24 7.95 -24.92
C PHE A 425 10.18 9.15 -24.93
N THR A 426 10.91 9.37 -23.83
CA THR A 426 11.96 10.40 -23.77
C THR A 426 13.06 10.12 -24.79
N ALA A 427 13.54 8.87 -24.87
CA ALA A 427 14.53 8.45 -25.86
C ALA A 427 14.00 8.53 -27.30
N GLY A 428 12.69 8.35 -27.49
CA GLY A 428 11.99 8.55 -28.76
C GLY A 428 11.74 10.01 -29.14
N GLY A 429 12.24 10.98 -28.38
CA GLY A 429 12.14 12.41 -28.70
C GLY A 429 10.87 13.10 -28.24
N MET A 430 10.04 12.47 -27.39
CA MET A 430 8.84 13.09 -26.86
C MET A 430 9.18 14.25 -25.91
N GLN A 431 8.53 15.40 -26.11
CA GLN A 431 8.71 16.59 -25.29
C GLN A 431 8.17 16.40 -23.86
N ALA A 432 8.80 17.08 -22.90
CA ALA A 432 8.48 16.94 -21.48
C ALA A 432 7.01 17.26 -21.13
N SER A 433 6.40 18.23 -21.82
CA SER A 433 4.98 18.59 -21.63
C SER A 433 4.00 17.47 -21.98
N HIS A 434 4.42 16.52 -22.81
CA HIS A 434 3.59 15.42 -23.31
C HIS A 434 3.87 14.09 -22.58
N LEU A 435 5.07 13.95 -22.00
CA LEU A 435 5.54 12.71 -21.38
C LEU A 435 4.58 12.16 -20.32
N LEU A 436 4.05 13.02 -19.45
CA LEU A 436 3.17 12.57 -18.36
C LEU A 436 1.93 11.87 -18.91
N THR A 437 1.18 12.55 -19.78
CA THR A 437 -0.08 12.05 -20.35
C THR A 437 0.13 10.76 -21.14
N TYR A 438 1.06 10.76 -22.11
CA TYR A 438 1.21 9.63 -23.01
C TYR A 438 1.87 8.43 -22.32
N ALA A 439 2.89 8.62 -21.47
CA ALA A 439 3.49 7.48 -20.77
C ALA A 439 2.48 6.84 -19.79
N LEU A 440 1.62 7.65 -19.17
CA LEU A 440 0.55 7.16 -18.29
C LEU A 440 -0.53 6.40 -19.08
N ALA A 441 -0.98 6.95 -20.20
CA ALA A 441 -1.93 6.30 -21.09
C ALA A 441 -1.38 4.96 -21.63
N ALA A 442 -0.11 4.94 -22.06
CA ALA A 442 0.58 3.74 -22.51
C ALA A 442 0.67 2.68 -21.41
N ALA A 443 1.03 3.08 -20.18
CA ALA A 443 1.14 2.16 -19.05
C ALA A 443 -0.21 1.56 -18.68
N THR A 444 -1.29 2.34 -18.72
CA THR A 444 -2.65 1.83 -18.48
C THR A 444 -3.10 0.87 -19.59
N LEU A 445 -2.89 1.26 -20.84
CA LEU A 445 -3.29 0.46 -22.01
C LEU A 445 -2.56 -0.89 -22.06
N VAL A 446 -1.24 -0.93 -21.82
CA VAL A 446 -0.46 -2.17 -21.81
C VAL A 446 -0.59 -2.93 -20.48
N GLY A 447 -0.92 -2.25 -19.39
CA GLY A 447 -1.11 -2.87 -18.09
C GLY A 447 -2.25 -3.89 -18.09
N GLU A 448 -3.36 -3.58 -18.76
CA GLU A 448 -4.53 -4.45 -18.83
C GLU A 448 -4.22 -5.86 -19.38
N PRO A 449 -3.65 -6.03 -20.59
CA PRO A 449 -3.29 -7.36 -21.09
C PRO A 449 -2.15 -8.03 -20.30
N LEU A 450 -1.26 -7.26 -19.66
CA LEU A 450 -0.18 -7.81 -18.82
C LEU A 450 -0.66 -8.36 -17.47
N GLY A 451 -1.82 -7.92 -16.98
CA GLY A 451 -2.38 -8.33 -15.70
C GLY A 451 -3.03 -9.72 -15.71
N GLY A 452 -3.35 -10.26 -16.89
CA GLY A 452 -3.85 -11.64 -17.03
C GLY A 452 -5.24 -11.93 -16.44
N GLU A 453 -5.95 -10.92 -15.91
CA GLU A 453 -7.32 -11.08 -15.38
C GLU A 453 -8.39 -11.23 -16.49
N THR A 454 -8.02 -11.29 -17.77
CA THR A 454 -8.94 -11.37 -18.93
C THR A 454 -9.80 -12.64 -19.01
N GLY A 455 -9.78 -13.50 -17.99
CA GLY A 455 -10.56 -14.75 -17.92
C GLY A 455 -11.57 -14.88 -16.77
N GLN A 456 -11.56 -14.00 -15.75
CA GLN A 456 -12.62 -14.01 -14.72
C GLN A 456 -13.77 -13.15 -15.20
N THR A 457 -14.62 -13.79 -16.02
CA THR A 457 -15.92 -13.27 -16.43
C THR A 457 -16.72 -12.83 -15.20
N THR A 458 -17.59 -11.85 -15.43
CA THR A 458 -18.57 -11.21 -14.52
C THR A 458 -19.47 -12.15 -13.70
N ALA A 459 -19.30 -13.47 -13.77
CA ALA A 459 -20.06 -14.46 -13.03
C ALA A 459 -19.79 -14.45 -11.51
N ASP A 460 -18.59 -14.04 -11.06
CA ASP A 460 -18.25 -13.98 -9.62
C ASP A 460 -18.60 -12.64 -8.95
N ARG A 461 -19.29 -11.73 -9.65
CA ARG A 461 -19.76 -10.44 -9.11
C ARG A 461 -21.27 -10.41 -8.82
N ALA A 462 -21.95 -11.56 -8.85
CA ALA A 462 -23.38 -11.70 -8.60
C ALA A 462 -23.69 -12.32 -7.23
#